data_AF-V6F7C8-F1
#
_entry.id   AF-V6F7C8-F1
#
_cell.length_a   1.000
_cell.length_b   1.000
_cell.length_c   1.000
_cell.angle_alpha   90.00
_cell.angle_beta   90.00
_cell.angle_gamma   90.00
#
_symmetry.space_group_name_H-M   'P 1'
#
loop_
_entity.id
_entity.type
_entity.pdbx_description
1 polymer ?
#
loop_
_entity_poly.entity_id
_entity_poly.type
_entity_poly.pdbx_seq_one_letter_code
_entity_poly.pdbx_strand_id
1 'polypeptide(L)'
;MKPKPGASLYVPSRGIQRVTLPAKVDLRQFMTPVEDQGDTNSCTANAAAGAYEYWIKRASGHNYDASRLFIYYNARWRCDEQDVDEGSVIQHAMEGLTRFGVCTESKWPFRKPLVTRKPDGTAYQEAAKYSIRDTVQVPVELEAWKTSLAEGYPIVFGCALFDSFDECSDRGGVVPIPKAREISRGDHSNHAMCCVGYSDVEQVFIVRNSWGTEWGDRGYCYMPYSYLMSTEFNDSDCWTFVPKGDPLSSRDTWSDDHAPVTNGGAGVDFVIQQVTTELLSLVATNLFKLVTVDAKDELPDQYSQYSEVVVDGRFDELENVDIDDVILVDDESDDDEDEDDESDDDEDEDDESDDDEDEDDESDDDEDEDEESDDDEDEDDESDDDEDEDDESDDDEDEDDESDDDEDEDDESDDDEDEDDESDDDEDEDDESDDDEDEDDESDDDEDEDDESDDDEDEDDESDDDEDEDEDE
;
A
#
# COMPACT_ATOMS: atom_id res chain seq x y z
N MET A 1 19.88 -1.83 -0.92
CA MET A 1 19.19 -3.13 -1.07
C MET A 1 19.18 -3.57 -2.53
N LYS A 2 18.74 -4.80 -2.80
CA LYS A 2 18.42 -5.27 -4.16
C LYS A 2 17.17 -6.15 -4.07
N PRO A 3 16.29 -6.12 -5.09
CA PRO A 3 15.17 -7.05 -5.18
C PRO A 3 15.68 -8.49 -5.16
N LYS A 4 14.85 -9.42 -4.66
CA LYS A 4 15.11 -10.85 -4.75
C LYS A 4 15.50 -11.26 -6.19
N PRO A 5 16.56 -12.07 -6.38
CA PRO A 5 16.89 -12.62 -7.69
C PRO A 5 15.71 -13.40 -8.28
N GLY A 6 15.14 -12.90 -9.38
CA GLY A 6 13.97 -13.49 -10.03
C GLY A 6 12.63 -12.83 -9.70
N ALA A 7 12.60 -11.71 -8.97
CA ALA A 7 11.41 -10.87 -8.85
C ALA A 7 10.89 -10.43 -10.24
N SER A 8 9.58 -10.48 -10.43
CA SER A 8 8.92 -10.02 -11.66
C SER A 8 9.14 -8.51 -11.85
N LEU A 9 9.72 -8.10 -12.96
CA LEU A 9 9.81 -6.68 -13.33
C LEU A 9 8.47 -6.18 -13.90
N TYR A 10 8.15 -4.93 -13.65
CA TYR A 10 7.01 -4.24 -14.27
C TYR A 10 7.19 -4.20 -15.80
N VAL A 11 6.17 -4.68 -16.53
CA VAL A 11 6.11 -4.65 -17.99
C VAL A 11 4.84 -3.91 -18.40
N PRO A 12 4.96 -2.74 -19.05
CA PRO A 12 3.82 -1.98 -19.56
C PRO A 12 2.88 -2.80 -20.46
N SER A 13 1.58 -2.58 -20.39
CA SER A 13 0.63 -3.26 -21.27
C SER A 13 0.80 -2.88 -22.75
N ARG A 14 0.31 -3.75 -23.63
CA ARG A 14 0.20 -3.45 -25.08
C ARG A 14 -0.72 -2.25 -25.39
N GLY A 15 -1.53 -1.81 -24.42
CA GLY A 15 -2.39 -0.63 -24.56
C GLY A 15 -1.62 0.67 -24.32
N ILE A 16 -0.89 0.76 -23.20
CA ILE A 16 -0.12 1.97 -22.86
C ILE A 16 1.06 2.18 -23.83
N GLN A 17 1.71 1.11 -24.29
CA GLN A 17 2.80 1.14 -25.28
C GLN A 17 2.42 1.72 -26.66
N ARG A 18 1.13 2.00 -26.91
CA ARG A 18 0.60 2.47 -28.20
C ARG A 18 0.09 3.91 -28.17
N VAL A 19 0.22 4.60 -27.03
CA VAL A 19 -0.24 5.98 -26.86
C VAL A 19 0.90 6.86 -26.34
N THR A 20 0.79 8.16 -26.54
CA THR A 20 1.55 9.13 -25.75
C THR A 20 1.00 9.12 -24.32
N LEU A 21 1.88 9.26 -23.33
CA LEU A 21 1.48 9.52 -21.94
C LEU A 21 0.96 10.97 -21.82
N PRO A 22 0.03 11.27 -20.88
CA PRO A 22 -0.48 12.63 -20.69
C PRO A 22 0.57 13.52 -20.02
N ALA A 23 0.37 14.83 -20.05
CA ALA A 23 1.23 15.76 -19.31
C ALA A 23 1.13 15.59 -17.77
N LYS A 24 0.00 15.09 -17.28
CA LYS A 24 -0.31 14.92 -15.85
C LYS A 24 -1.15 13.68 -15.59
N VAL A 25 -0.87 13.01 -14.47
CA VAL A 25 -1.73 11.96 -13.89
C VAL A 25 -1.93 12.25 -12.41
N ASP A 26 -3.18 12.20 -11.93
CA ASP A 26 -3.49 12.39 -10.51
C ASP A 26 -4.46 11.31 -10.00
N LEU A 27 -3.96 10.40 -9.18
CA LEU A 27 -4.73 9.31 -8.58
C LEU A 27 -5.42 9.72 -7.27
N ARG A 28 -5.17 10.94 -6.73
CA ARG A 28 -5.60 11.38 -5.38
C ARG A 28 -7.10 11.26 -5.12
N GLN A 29 -7.93 11.52 -6.12
CA GLN A 29 -9.40 11.39 -6.03
C GLN A 29 -9.86 9.97 -5.61
N PHE A 30 -9.02 8.96 -5.85
CA PHE A 30 -9.29 7.56 -5.54
C PHE A 30 -8.47 7.03 -4.36
N MET A 31 -7.68 7.86 -3.68
CA MET A 31 -7.00 7.46 -2.44
C MET A 31 -7.98 7.51 -1.26
N THR A 32 -7.64 6.78 -0.20
CA THR A 32 -8.20 6.89 1.15
C THR A 32 -7.65 8.12 1.89
N PRO A 33 -8.18 8.46 3.08
CA PRO A 33 -7.59 9.47 3.97
C PRO A 33 -6.09 9.21 4.22
N VAL A 34 -5.32 10.24 4.56
CA VAL A 34 -3.88 10.05 4.83
C VAL A 34 -3.69 9.48 6.23
N GLU A 35 -2.93 8.39 6.30
CA GLU A 35 -2.63 7.70 7.55
C GLU A 35 -1.56 8.42 8.36
N ASP A 36 -1.57 8.19 9.67
CA ASP A 36 -0.51 8.58 10.58
C ASP A 36 0.12 7.34 11.22
N GLN A 37 1.43 7.15 11.00
CA GLN A 37 2.21 6.06 11.58
C GLN A 37 2.67 6.35 13.03
N GLY A 38 2.58 7.60 13.48
CA GLY A 38 3.09 8.08 14.76
C GLY A 38 4.55 7.67 15.02
N ASP A 39 4.87 7.45 16.30
CA ASP A 39 6.20 7.01 16.75
C ASP A 39 6.47 5.50 16.47
N THR A 40 6.34 5.06 15.22
CA THR A 40 6.66 3.68 14.80
C THR A 40 7.42 3.66 13.47
N ASN A 41 8.26 2.65 13.23
CA ASN A 41 9.00 2.52 11.97
C ASN A 41 8.18 1.83 10.85
N SER A 42 6.85 1.89 10.93
CA SER A 42 5.92 1.14 10.07
C SER A 42 5.66 1.73 8.68
N CYS A 43 6.53 2.62 8.18
CA CYS A 43 6.31 3.38 6.93
C CYS A 43 6.06 2.50 5.69
N THR A 44 6.80 1.40 5.54
CA THR A 44 6.60 0.45 4.42
C THR A 44 5.20 -0.15 4.41
N ALA A 45 4.64 -0.44 5.58
CA ALA A 45 3.29 -0.96 5.73
C ALA A 45 2.21 0.12 5.49
N ASN A 46 2.44 1.36 5.92
CA ASN A 46 1.54 2.49 5.63
C ASN A 46 1.49 2.78 4.12
N ALA A 47 2.64 2.78 3.45
CA ALA A 47 2.72 3.02 2.01
C ALA A 47 2.11 1.86 1.19
N ALA A 48 2.29 0.61 1.64
CA ALA A 48 1.65 -0.57 1.05
C ALA A 48 0.11 -0.58 1.26
N ALA A 49 -0.36 -0.25 2.47
CA ALA A 49 -1.77 -0.06 2.77
C ALA A 49 -2.38 1.00 1.84
N GLY A 50 -1.76 2.18 1.73
CA GLY A 50 -2.30 3.25 0.90
C GLY A 50 -2.41 2.91 -0.58
N ALA A 51 -1.51 2.08 -1.13
CA ALA A 51 -1.62 1.56 -2.49
C ALA A 51 -2.72 0.48 -2.64
N TYR A 52 -2.87 -0.38 -1.64
CA TYR A 52 -3.89 -1.44 -1.59
C TYR A 52 -5.31 -0.87 -1.46
N GLU A 53 -5.51 0.09 -0.56
CA GLU A 53 -6.79 0.76 -0.30
C GLU A 53 -7.28 1.53 -1.52
N TYR A 54 -6.36 2.21 -2.22
CA TYR A 54 -6.64 2.80 -3.53
C TYR A 54 -7.20 1.76 -4.50
N TRP A 55 -6.60 0.56 -4.59
CA TRP A 55 -7.09 -0.49 -5.48
C TRP A 55 -8.52 -0.93 -5.12
N ILE A 56 -8.78 -1.23 -3.84
CA ILE A 56 -10.12 -1.64 -3.42
C ILE A 56 -11.14 -0.52 -3.64
N LYS A 57 -10.76 0.74 -3.46
CA LYS A 57 -11.60 1.91 -3.75
C LYS A 57 -11.85 2.10 -5.25
N ARG A 58 -10.84 1.91 -6.12
CA ARG A 58 -11.01 1.89 -7.58
C ARG A 58 -11.94 0.76 -8.04
N ALA A 59 -11.79 -0.43 -7.47
CA ALA A 59 -12.48 -1.64 -7.92
C ALA A 59 -13.92 -1.77 -7.38
N SER A 60 -14.18 -1.30 -6.15
CA SER A 60 -15.48 -1.47 -5.47
C SER A 60 -16.27 -0.18 -5.30
N GLY A 61 -15.65 0.99 -5.47
CA GLY A 61 -16.22 2.30 -5.12
C GLY A 61 -16.29 2.60 -3.61
N HIS A 62 -15.88 1.67 -2.74
CA HIS A 62 -15.94 1.81 -1.29
C HIS A 62 -14.53 1.98 -0.70
N ASN A 63 -14.39 2.79 0.36
CA ASN A 63 -13.14 2.81 1.13
C ASN A 63 -12.95 1.44 1.79
N TYR A 64 -11.72 0.93 1.76
CA TYR A 64 -11.22 -0.10 2.67
C TYR A 64 -10.19 0.57 3.59
N ASP A 65 -10.06 0.06 4.81
CA ASP A 65 -9.20 0.60 5.87
C ASP A 65 -8.30 -0.57 6.30
N ALA A 66 -7.07 -0.62 5.80
CA ALA A 66 -6.24 -1.82 5.78
C ALA A 66 -5.28 -1.86 6.97
N SER A 67 -5.30 -2.94 7.76
CA SER A 67 -4.47 -3.04 8.96
C SER A 67 -2.98 -2.93 8.64
N ARG A 68 -2.42 -1.77 8.98
CA ARG A 68 -0.99 -1.49 8.81
C ARG A 68 -0.16 -2.34 9.73
N LEU A 69 -0.62 -2.64 10.95
CA LEU A 69 0.10 -3.52 11.86
C LEU A 69 0.05 -4.99 11.40
N PHE A 70 -1.02 -5.43 10.72
CA PHE A 70 -1.04 -6.75 10.09
C PHE A 70 0.02 -6.82 8.98
N ILE A 71 0.07 -5.84 8.08
CA ILE A 71 1.11 -5.78 7.03
C ILE A 71 2.50 -5.71 7.67
N TYR A 72 2.71 -4.84 8.66
CA TYR A 72 4.03 -4.58 9.27
C TYR A 72 4.57 -5.76 10.08
N TYR A 73 3.71 -6.49 10.80
CA TYR A 73 4.10 -7.72 11.49
C TYR A 73 4.52 -8.80 10.49
N ASN A 74 3.69 -9.05 9.47
CA ASN A 74 4.00 -10.06 8.45
C ASN A 74 5.26 -9.70 7.64
N ALA A 75 5.50 -8.41 7.36
CA ALA A 75 6.71 -7.96 6.67
C ALA A 75 7.99 -8.29 7.47
N ARG A 76 8.05 -7.90 8.75
CA ARG A 76 9.20 -8.19 9.62
C ARG A 76 9.36 -9.67 9.95
N TRP A 77 8.27 -10.42 9.98
CA TRP A 77 8.32 -11.87 10.20
C TRP A 77 8.95 -12.64 9.03
N ARG A 78 8.93 -12.09 7.80
CA ARG A 78 9.71 -12.64 6.66
C ARG A 78 11.23 -12.50 6.83
N CYS A 79 11.71 -11.81 7.86
CA CYS A 79 13.12 -11.60 8.15
C CYS A 79 13.56 -11.89 9.60
N ASP A 80 12.71 -12.51 10.44
CA ASP A 80 12.94 -12.73 11.90
C ASP A 80 12.90 -11.47 12.79
N GLU A 81 12.48 -10.32 12.25
CA GLU A 81 12.52 -9.01 12.93
C GLU A 81 11.19 -8.65 13.62
N GLN A 82 10.22 -9.57 13.67
CA GLN A 82 8.84 -9.28 14.13
C GLN A 82 8.73 -8.76 15.58
N ASP A 83 9.72 -9.07 16.41
CA ASP A 83 9.77 -8.73 17.83
C ASP A 83 10.44 -7.36 18.11
N VAL A 84 10.91 -6.65 17.07
CA VAL A 84 11.51 -5.31 17.17
C VAL A 84 10.85 -4.30 16.20
N ASP A 85 10.82 -3.02 16.56
CA ASP A 85 10.28 -1.94 15.71
C ASP A 85 11.40 -1.20 14.97
N GLU A 86 12.15 -1.91 14.12
CA GLU A 86 13.32 -1.38 13.39
C GLU A 86 13.05 -1.12 11.89
N GLY A 87 11.78 -1.16 11.47
CA GLY A 87 11.36 -1.01 10.09
C GLY A 87 11.18 -2.34 9.37
N SER A 88 11.10 -2.31 8.04
CA SER A 88 11.12 -3.50 7.18
C SER A 88 11.40 -3.08 5.74
N VAL A 89 11.45 -4.03 4.81
CA VAL A 89 11.64 -3.79 3.37
C VAL A 89 10.30 -3.74 2.64
N ILE A 90 10.17 -2.97 1.57
CA ILE A 90 8.89 -2.84 0.84
C ILE A 90 8.54 -4.17 0.19
N GLN A 91 9.52 -4.91 -0.33
CA GLN A 91 9.31 -6.24 -0.88
C GLN A 91 8.56 -7.17 0.09
N HIS A 92 8.89 -7.22 1.40
CA HIS A 92 8.22 -8.13 2.34
C HIS A 92 6.79 -7.69 2.67
N ALA A 93 6.52 -6.39 2.75
CA ALA A 93 5.15 -5.88 2.90
C ALA A 93 4.28 -6.27 1.68
N MET A 94 4.81 -6.11 0.47
CA MET A 94 4.13 -6.45 -0.77
C MET A 94 3.95 -7.98 -0.93
N GLU A 95 4.97 -8.78 -0.63
CA GLU A 95 4.88 -10.26 -0.59
C GLU A 95 3.86 -10.74 0.46
N GLY A 96 3.77 -10.06 1.61
CA GLY A 96 2.77 -10.30 2.64
C GLY A 96 1.34 -10.13 2.14
N LEU A 97 1.07 -9.07 1.37
CA LEU A 97 -0.24 -8.86 0.72
C LEU A 97 -0.57 -9.98 -0.29
N THR A 98 0.43 -10.57 -0.95
CA THR A 98 0.21 -11.71 -1.86
C THR A 98 -0.07 -13.00 -1.09
N ARG A 99 0.68 -13.30 -0.02
CA ARG A 99 0.56 -14.58 0.71
C ARG A 99 -0.58 -14.61 1.73
N PHE A 100 -0.77 -13.53 2.48
CA PHE A 100 -1.74 -13.44 3.58
C PHE A 100 -2.89 -12.48 3.28
N GLY A 101 -2.71 -11.55 2.36
CA GLY A 101 -3.61 -10.42 2.19
C GLY A 101 -3.50 -9.42 3.34
N VAL A 102 -4.60 -8.75 3.66
CA VAL A 102 -4.67 -7.80 4.76
C VAL A 102 -6.08 -7.76 5.33
N CYS A 103 -6.21 -7.77 6.66
CA CYS A 103 -7.49 -7.58 7.35
C CYS A 103 -7.78 -6.08 7.52
N THR A 104 -8.98 -5.75 7.99
CA THR A 104 -9.31 -4.35 8.29
C THR A 104 -8.52 -3.83 9.50
N GLU A 105 -8.20 -2.54 9.52
CA GLU A 105 -7.59 -1.89 10.70
C GLU A 105 -8.54 -2.01 11.91
N SER A 106 -9.86 -2.01 11.70
CA SER A 106 -10.81 -2.32 12.79
C SER A 106 -10.68 -3.74 13.36
N LYS A 107 -10.18 -4.70 12.58
CA LYS A 107 -9.92 -6.09 13.01
C LYS A 107 -8.58 -6.25 13.73
N TRP A 108 -7.53 -5.56 13.28
CA TRP A 108 -6.22 -5.55 13.96
C TRP A 108 -5.66 -4.12 14.04
N PRO A 109 -6.04 -3.34 15.08
CA PRO A 109 -5.91 -1.87 15.04
C PRO A 109 -4.54 -1.31 15.40
N PHE A 110 -4.15 -0.27 14.66
CA PHE A 110 -2.97 0.55 14.84
C PHE A 110 -2.82 1.11 16.26
N ARG A 111 -2.08 0.38 17.10
CA ARG A 111 -1.78 0.72 18.50
C ARG A 111 -0.36 0.28 18.80
N LYS A 112 0.48 1.19 19.34
CA LYS A 112 1.90 0.92 19.64
C LYS A 112 2.15 -0.39 20.44
N PRO A 113 1.33 -0.78 21.44
CA PRO A 113 1.47 -2.07 22.14
C PRO A 113 1.22 -3.33 21.29
N LEU A 114 0.69 -3.20 20.06
CA LEU A 114 0.48 -4.31 19.12
C LEU A 114 1.54 -4.40 18.02
N VAL A 115 2.51 -3.48 17.95
CA VAL A 115 3.54 -3.47 16.89
C VAL A 115 4.32 -4.78 16.81
N THR A 116 4.72 -5.33 17.96
CA THR A 116 5.44 -6.61 18.06
C THR A 116 4.51 -7.78 18.39
N ARG A 117 3.18 -7.59 18.36
CA ARG A 117 2.22 -8.65 18.66
C ARG A 117 1.75 -9.34 17.38
N LYS A 118 1.89 -10.66 17.41
CA LYS A 118 1.33 -11.60 16.44
C LYS A 118 -0.18 -11.36 16.28
N PRO A 119 -0.71 -11.04 15.08
CA PRO A 119 -2.14 -10.93 14.87
C PRO A 119 -2.82 -12.29 15.07
N ASP A 120 -4.04 -12.27 15.61
CA ASP A 120 -4.77 -13.50 15.93
C ASP A 120 -5.26 -14.23 14.66
N GLY A 121 -5.58 -15.52 14.80
CA GLY A 121 -5.99 -16.36 13.66
C GLY A 121 -7.23 -15.84 12.91
N THR A 122 -8.13 -15.11 13.58
CA THR A 122 -9.32 -14.54 12.94
C THR A 122 -9.02 -13.26 12.15
N ALA A 123 -7.90 -12.58 12.45
CA ALA A 123 -7.34 -11.56 11.55
C ALA A 123 -6.83 -12.20 10.24
N TYR A 124 -6.13 -13.33 10.31
CA TYR A 124 -5.66 -14.06 9.11
C TYR A 124 -6.81 -14.63 8.27
N GLN A 125 -7.88 -15.14 8.92
CA GLN A 125 -9.11 -15.58 8.24
C GLN A 125 -9.85 -14.46 7.51
N GLU A 126 -9.81 -13.22 8.00
CA GLU A 126 -10.28 -12.07 7.23
C GLU A 126 -9.30 -11.73 6.10
N ALA A 127 -8.01 -11.59 6.42
CA ALA A 127 -6.98 -11.12 5.50
C ALA A 127 -6.87 -11.94 4.21
N ALA A 128 -6.97 -13.26 4.30
CA ALA A 128 -6.78 -14.14 3.15
C ALA A 128 -7.80 -13.90 2.02
N LYS A 129 -9.01 -13.44 2.36
CA LYS A 129 -10.08 -13.03 1.42
C LYS A 129 -9.67 -11.81 0.57
N TYR A 130 -8.72 -11.04 1.05
CA TYR A 130 -8.31 -9.72 0.58
C TYR A 130 -6.89 -9.72 -0.03
N SER A 131 -6.34 -10.89 -0.37
CA SER A 131 -5.00 -11.05 -0.96
C SER A 131 -4.90 -10.61 -2.43
N ILE A 132 -3.78 -9.96 -2.81
CA ILE A 132 -3.46 -9.59 -4.21
C ILE A 132 -2.99 -10.80 -5.03
N ARG A 133 -2.78 -10.65 -6.35
CA ARG A 133 -2.41 -11.77 -7.24
C ARG A 133 -0.90 -12.02 -7.29
N ASP A 134 -0.13 -10.95 -7.44
CA ASP A 134 1.34 -10.97 -7.56
C ASP A 134 1.86 -9.55 -7.28
N THR A 135 3.18 -9.36 -7.30
CA THR A 135 3.85 -8.06 -7.08
C THR A 135 4.98 -7.88 -8.08
N VAL A 136 5.08 -6.69 -8.68
CA VAL A 136 6.13 -6.38 -9.66
C VAL A 136 6.99 -5.22 -9.22
N GLN A 137 8.31 -5.34 -9.43
CA GLN A 137 9.25 -4.27 -9.16
C GLN A 137 9.22 -3.24 -10.32
N VAL A 138 9.06 -1.97 -10.00
CA VAL A 138 9.14 -0.87 -10.98
C VAL A 138 10.58 -0.34 -10.99
N PRO A 139 11.31 -0.37 -12.12
CA PRO A 139 12.68 0.13 -12.18
C PRO A 139 12.71 1.66 -11.96
N VAL A 140 13.84 2.18 -11.47
CA VAL A 140 14.06 3.62 -11.24
C VAL A 140 14.35 4.33 -12.58
N GLU A 141 13.31 4.39 -13.41
CA GLU A 141 13.31 4.97 -14.74
C GLU A 141 12.04 5.83 -14.91
N LEU A 142 12.21 7.09 -15.35
CA LEU A 142 11.12 8.08 -15.37
C LEU A 142 9.93 7.61 -16.20
N GLU A 143 10.19 7.05 -17.37
CA GLU A 143 9.14 6.52 -18.25
C GLU A 143 8.47 5.29 -17.63
N ALA A 144 9.19 4.40 -16.93
CA ALA A 144 8.57 3.25 -16.27
C ALA A 144 7.62 3.69 -15.15
N TRP A 145 8.02 4.67 -14.34
CA TRP A 145 7.18 5.24 -13.28
C TRP A 145 5.95 5.95 -13.85
N LYS A 146 6.14 6.84 -14.82
CA LYS A 146 5.04 7.54 -15.49
C LYS A 146 4.09 6.57 -16.18
N THR A 147 4.60 5.49 -16.77
CA THR A 147 3.78 4.45 -17.42
C THR A 147 2.96 3.66 -16.39
N SER A 148 3.55 3.22 -15.27
CA SER A 148 2.83 2.53 -14.18
C SER A 148 1.69 3.40 -13.63
N LEU A 149 1.99 4.67 -13.33
CA LEU A 149 1.01 5.63 -12.81
C LEU A 149 -0.09 5.93 -13.85
N ALA A 150 0.26 6.06 -15.13
CA ALA A 150 -0.68 6.27 -16.23
C ALA A 150 -1.49 5.01 -16.62
N GLU A 151 -1.05 3.82 -16.22
CA GLU A 151 -1.89 2.62 -16.19
C GLU A 151 -2.78 2.55 -14.96
N GLY A 152 -2.57 3.41 -13.97
CA GLY A 152 -3.38 3.50 -12.75
C GLY A 152 -2.85 2.70 -11.58
N TYR A 153 -1.58 2.30 -11.60
CA TYR A 153 -0.92 1.54 -10.54
C TYR A 153 0.01 2.46 -9.72
N PRO A 154 -0.34 2.79 -8.45
CA PRO A 154 0.54 3.50 -7.52
C PRO A 154 1.83 2.72 -7.27
N ILE A 155 2.91 3.42 -6.95
CA ILE A 155 4.23 2.82 -6.73
C ILE A 155 4.61 3.01 -5.26
N VAL A 156 4.78 1.92 -4.52
CA VAL A 156 5.34 1.94 -3.16
C VAL A 156 6.87 1.98 -3.31
N PHE A 157 7.52 3.02 -2.80
CA PHE A 157 8.96 3.23 -3.03
C PHE A 157 9.69 3.68 -1.77
N GLY A 158 10.96 3.25 -1.65
CA GLY A 158 11.88 3.68 -0.61
C GLY A 158 12.83 4.77 -1.12
N CYS A 159 13.07 5.81 -0.31
CA CYS A 159 14.09 6.82 -0.61
C CYS A 159 14.81 7.31 0.66
N ALA A 160 15.98 7.91 0.45
CA ALA A 160 16.73 8.60 1.48
C ALA A 160 16.14 10.00 1.70
N LEU A 161 15.97 10.39 2.95
CA LEU A 161 15.58 11.74 3.36
C LEU A 161 16.80 12.52 3.86
N PHE A 162 16.70 13.85 3.76
CA PHE A 162 17.71 14.82 4.16
C PHE A 162 17.06 15.91 5.02
N ASP A 163 17.82 16.67 5.80
CA ASP A 163 17.28 17.72 6.69
C ASP A 163 16.38 18.73 5.95
N SER A 164 16.63 18.99 4.65
CA SER A 164 15.77 19.85 3.85
C SER A 164 14.35 19.29 3.60
N PHE A 165 14.12 17.99 3.83
CA PHE A 165 12.78 17.39 3.72
C PHE A 165 11.80 17.97 4.72
N ASP A 166 12.28 18.42 5.89
CA ASP A 166 11.43 19.03 6.92
C ASP A 166 10.92 20.43 6.52
N GLU A 167 11.53 21.08 5.52
CA GLU A 167 11.01 22.29 4.88
C GLU A 167 9.75 22.03 4.02
N CYS A 168 9.32 20.77 3.84
CA CYS A 168 8.26 20.40 2.90
C CYS A 168 6.90 21.06 3.19
N SER A 169 6.47 21.10 4.46
CA SER A 169 5.20 21.73 4.86
C SER A 169 5.21 23.24 4.57
N ASP A 170 6.26 23.94 4.99
CA ASP A 170 6.47 25.38 4.75
C ASP A 170 6.53 25.74 3.25
N ARG A 171 6.86 24.75 2.41
CA ARG A 171 6.92 24.83 0.94
C ARG A 171 5.63 24.37 0.25
N GLY A 172 4.51 24.30 0.95
CA GLY A 172 3.21 23.87 0.38
C GLY A 172 3.24 22.44 -0.14
N GLY A 173 3.95 21.55 0.57
CA GLY A 173 4.15 20.15 0.23
C GLY A 173 5.29 19.86 -0.75
N VAL A 174 6.04 20.85 -1.25
CA VAL A 174 7.10 20.57 -2.24
C VAL A 174 8.42 20.22 -1.56
N VAL A 175 8.94 19.02 -1.86
CA VAL A 175 10.21 18.55 -1.32
C VAL A 175 11.38 19.22 -2.07
N PRO A 176 12.27 19.96 -1.38
CA PRO A 176 13.45 20.52 -2.01
C PRO A 176 14.48 19.43 -2.34
N ILE A 177 15.38 19.75 -3.27
CA ILE A 177 16.60 18.96 -3.47
C ILE A 177 17.53 19.11 -2.25
N PRO A 178 18.15 18.02 -1.76
CA PRO A 178 19.11 18.07 -0.67
C PRO A 178 20.26 19.04 -0.95
N LYS A 179 20.57 19.91 0.01
CA LYS A 179 21.69 20.86 -0.15
C LYS A 179 23.00 20.06 -0.19
N ALA A 180 23.98 20.48 -0.98
CA ALA A 180 25.22 19.72 -1.26
C ALA A 180 26.23 19.55 -0.07
N ARG A 181 25.73 19.62 1.17
CA ARG A 181 26.43 19.29 2.42
C ARG A 181 25.55 18.53 3.43
N GLU A 182 24.25 18.36 3.15
CA GLU A 182 23.40 17.46 3.93
C GLU A 182 23.87 16.03 3.68
N ILE A 183 23.93 15.22 4.75
CA ILE A 183 24.48 13.86 4.71
C ILE A 183 23.34 12.85 4.72
N SER A 184 22.36 13.10 5.61
CA SER A 184 21.10 12.40 5.78
C SER A 184 20.17 13.35 6.55
N ARG A 185 18.89 12.99 6.70
CA ARG A 185 18.08 13.45 7.83
C ARG A 185 18.61 12.77 9.10
N GLY A 186 18.39 13.34 10.28
CA GLY A 186 18.74 12.70 11.55
C GLY A 186 17.96 11.39 11.74
N ASP A 187 16.74 11.49 12.26
CA ASP A 187 15.82 10.37 12.39
C ASP A 187 15.03 10.13 11.09
N HIS A 188 14.64 8.88 10.84
CA HIS A 188 13.99 8.43 9.60
C HIS A 188 14.78 8.86 8.34
N SER A 189 16.09 8.60 8.34
CA SER A 189 17.00 8.91 7.23
C SER A 189 16.71 8.12 5.94
N ASN A 190 16.03 6.98 6.04
CA ASN A 190 15.37 6.30 4.93
C ASN A 190 13.87 6.21 5.24
N HIS A 191 13.02 6.41 4.23
CA HIS A 191 11.56 6.40 4.39
C HIS A 191 10.88 5.75 3.19
N ALA A 192 9.66 5.25 3.40
CA ALA A 192 8.86 4.59 2.38
C ALA A 192 7.52 5.31 2.20
N MET A 193 7.17 5.61 0.96
CA MET A 193 5.98 6.39 0.60
C MET A 193 5.28 5.82 -0.65
N CYS A 194 4.06 6.29 -0.92
CA CYS A 194 3.27 5.84 -2.07
C CYS A 194 3.21 6.94 -3.14
N CYS A 195 3.79 6.70 -4.31
CA CYS A 195 3.68 7.58 -5.47
C CYS A 195 2.33 7.37 -6.15
N VAL A 196 1.58 8.46 -6.35
CA VAL A 196 0.16 8.49 -6.73
C VAL A 196 -0.13 9.45 -7.90
N GLY A 197 0.89 9.88 -8.63
CA GLY A 197 0.72 10.75 -9.79
C GLY A 197 1.99 11.47 -10.21
N TYR A 198 1.88 12.30 -11.25
CA TYR A 198 2.98 13.14 -11.74
C TYR A 198 2.47 14.37 -12.50
N SER A 199 3.33 15.39 -12.60
CA SER A 199 3.13 16.64 -13.35
C SER A 199 4.39 16.96 -14.14
N ASP A 200 4.35 16.83 -15.48
CA ASP A 200 5.45 17.24 -16.35
C ASP A 200 5.62 18.77 -16.41
N VAL A 201 4.59 19.53 -16.03
CA VAL A 201 4.61 21.01 -15.96
C VAL A 201 5.64 21.49 -14.94
N GLU A 202 5.75 20.79 -13.81
CA GLU A 202 6.63 21.12 -12.69
C GLU A 202 7.80 20.12 -12.53
N GLN A 203 7.73 19.00 -13.26
CA GLN A 203 8.63 17.85 -13.18
C GLN A 203 8.70 17.26 -11.76
N VAL A 204 7.52 16.98 -11.19
CA VAL A 204 7.32 16.39 -9.86
C VAL A 204 6.42 15.17 -9.90
N PHE A 205 6.71 14.19 -9.04
CA PHE A 205 5.80 13.13 -8.65
C PHE A 205 4.89 13.60 -7.51
N ILE A 206 3.63 13.16 -7.51
CA ILE A 206 2.67 13.34 -6.41
C ILE A 206 2.81 12.13 -5.49
N VAL A 207 3.02 12.35 -4.18
CA VAL A 207 3.34 11.30 -3.22
C VAL A 207 2.44 11.41 -1.98
N ARG A 208 1.81 10.31 -1.56
CA ARG A 208 1.12 10.16 -0.26
C ARG A 208 2.16 9.76 0.79
N ASN A 209 2.30 10.58 1.83
CA ASN A 209 3.09 10.27 3.01
C ASN A 209 2.21 9.53 4.06
N SER A 210 2.75 9.24 5.24
CA SER A 210 2.09 8.52 6.34
C SER A 210 2.24 9.23 7.69
N TRP A 211 2.26 10.58 7.67
CA TRP A 211 2.42 11.45 8.84
C TRP A 211 1.18 12.36 9.06
N GLY A 212 -0.02 11.80 8.82
CA GLY A 212 -1.29 12.49 9.00
C GLY A 212 -1.61 13.56 7.95
N THR A 213 -2.73 14.28 8.13
CA THR A 213 -3.19 15.32 7.20
C THR A 213 -2.53 16.67 7.41
N GLU A 214 -1.99 16.95 8.61
CA GLU A 214 -1.44 18.29 8.93
C GLU A 214 0.00 18.49 8.42
N TRP A 215 0.62 17.43 7.88
CA TRP A 215 1.94 17.49 7.26
C TRP A 215 1.88 17.70 5.73
N GLY A 216 2.81 18.47 5.17
CA GLY A 216 2.88 18.71 3.73
C GLY A 216 1.64 19.42 3.17
N ASP A 217 1.16 18.98 2.01
CA ASP A 217 -0.08 19.46 1.40
C ASP A 217 -1.23 18.45 1.65
N ARG A 218 -1.84 18.52 2.84
CA ARG A 218 -2.89 17.61 3.33
C ARG A 218 -2.44 16.13 3.39
N GLY A 219 -1.22 15.90 3.87
CA GLY A 219 -0.58 14.58 3.94
C GLY A 219 0.09 14.10 2.65
N TYR A 220 0.12 14.94 1.61
CA TYR A 220 0.83 14.69 0.36
C TYR A 220 2.08 15.55 0.24
N CYS A 221 3.04 15.10 -0.56
CA CYS A 221 4.16 15.91 -1.00
C CYS A 221 4.43 15.78 -2.50
N TYR A 222 5.21 16.71 -3.02
CA TYR A 222 5.58 16.83 -4.43
C TYR A 222 7.09 16.68 -4.56
N MET A 223 7.54 15.53 -5.08
CA MET A 223 8.96 15.17 -5.13
C MET A 223 9.51 15.38 -6.55
N PRO A 224 10.60 16.17 -6.75
CA PRO A 224 11.18 16.39 -8.07
C PRO A 224 11.59 15.09 -8.76
N TYR A 225 11.38 14.98 -10.07
CA TYR A 225 11.83 13.84 -10.87
C TYR A 225 13.33 13.55 -10.66
N SER A 226 14.17 14.59 -10.59
CA SER A 226 15.61 14.45 -10.35
C SER A 226 16.00 14.00 -8.93
N TYR A 227 15.06 14.03 -7.97
CA TYR A 227 15.24 13.40 -6.66
C TYR A 227 15.00 11.89 -6.78
N LEU A 228 13.78 11.48 -7.14
CA LEU A 228 13.40 10.06 -7.09
C LEU A 228 14.04 9.19 -8.18
N MET A 229 14.51 9.78 -9.27
CA MET A 229 15.29 9.11 -10.32
C MET A 229 16.81 9.10 -10.05
N SER A 230 17.26 9.62 -8.91
CA SER A 230 18.67 9.55 -8.50
C SER A 230 18.96 8.22 -7.81
N THR A 231 19.86 7.41 -8.37
CA THR A 231 20.32 6.15 -7.74
C THR A 231 21.14 6.36 -6.46
N GLU A 232 21.45 7.61 -6.09
CA GLU A 232 22.05 7.95 -4.81
C GLU A 232 20.99 8.19 -3.70
N PHE A 233 19.74 8.46 -4.09
CA PHE A 233 18.62 8.77 -3.18
C PHE A 233 17.49 7.74 -3.24
N ASN A 234 17.42 6.95 -4.31
CA ASN A 234 16.47 5.86 -4.50
C ASN A 234 17.24 4.55 -4.76
N ASP A 235 17.04 3.60 -3.86
CA ASP A 235 17.76 2.31 -3.77
C ASP A 235 17.08 1.19 -4.58
N SER A 236 16.11 1.54 -5.43
CA SER A 236 15.34 0.64 -6.30
C SER A 236 14.43 -0.38 -5.58
N ASP A 237 14.22 -0.26 -4.26
CA ASP A 237 13.11 -0.94 -3.57
C ASP A 237 11.81 -0.21 -3.91
N CYS A 238 11.24 -0.55 -5.07
CA CYS A 238 10.16 0.18 -5.74
C CYS A 238 9.20 -0.83 -6.37
N TRP A 239 7.94 -0.85 -5.94
CA TRP A 239 7.02 -1.94 -6.21
C TRP A 239 5.61 -1.44 -6.54
N THR A 240 4.88 -2.24 -7.32
CA THR A 240 3.43 -2.13 -7.40
C THR A 240 2.78 -3.51 -7.38
N PHE A 241 1.49 -3.55 -7.02
CA PHE A 241 0.72 -4.78 -6.93
C PHE A 241 0.18 -5.18 -8.30
N VAL A 242 0.03 -6.48 -8.51
CA VAL A 242 -0.77 -7.04 -9.59
C VAL A 242 -2.10 -7.49 -8.98
N PRO A 243 -3.25 -6.91 -9.37
CA PRO A 243 -4.51 -7.20 -8.72
C PRO A 243 -5.11 -8.55 -9.16
N LYS A 244 -6.03 -9.06 -8.33
CA LYS A 244 -7.02 -10.07 -8.73
C LYS A 244 -8.20 -9.35 -9.39
N GLY A 245 -8.49 -9.68 -10.63
CA GLY A 245 -9.51 -9.01 -11.46
C GLY A 245 -8.91 -8.38 -12.74
N ASP A 246 -9.77 -7.79 -13.55
CA ASP A 246 -9.38 -7.11 -14.79
C ASP A 246 -8.69 -5.77 -14.53
N PRO A 247 -7.73 -5.34 -15.36
CA PRO A 247 -7.15 -4.00 -15.28
C PRO A 247 -8.21 -2.90 -15.44
N LEU A 248 -8.31 -2.02 -14.45
CA LEU A 248 -9.23 -0.88 -14.51
C LEU A 248 -8.70 0.19 -15.46
N SER A 249 -9.60 0.81 -16.23
CA SER A 249 -9.23 1.97 -17.04
C SER A 249 -8.91 3.17 -16.14
N SER A 250 -7.75 3.74 -16.38
CA SER A 250 -7.16 4.88 -15.66
C SER A 250 -7.18 6.18 -16.45
N ARG A 251 -7.87 6.22 -17.61
CA ARG A 251 -7.98 7.42 -18.46
C ARG A 251 -8.82 8.55 -17.85
N ASP A 252 -9.45 8.28 -16.72
CA ASP A 252 -10.16 9.21 -15.83
C ASP A 252 -9.23 9.98 -14.87
N THR A 253 -7.97 9.57 -14.73
CA THR A 253 -6.95 10.29 -13.93
C THR A 253 -5.95 11.07 -14.80
N TRP A 254 -6.10 11.02 -16.13
CA TRP A 254 -5.22 11.68 -17.10
C TRP A 254 -5.64 13.14 -17.31
N SER A 255 -4.67 14.04 -17.45
CA SER A 255 -4.92 15.37 -17.99
C SER A 255 -3.75 15.90 -18.82
N ASP A 256 -4.08 16.58 -19.91
CA ASP A 256 -3.14 17.36 -20.72
C ASP A 256 -3.22 18.87 -20.43
N ASP A 257 -3.95 19.25 -19.37
CA ASP A 257 -3.94 20.64 -18.89
C ASP A 257 -2.59 21.02 -18.27
N HIS A 258 -2.22 22.30 -18.40
CA HIS A 258 -0.96 22.84 -17.90
C HIS A 258 -1.07 23.55 -16.53
N ALA A 259 -2.15 23.31 -15.77
CA ALA A 259 -2.23 23.80 -14.39
C ALA A 259 -1.29 22.97 -13.49
N PRO A 260 -0.52 23.63 -12.61
CA PRO A 260 0.23 22.99 -11.53
C PRO A 260 -0.58 21.98 -10.70
N VAL A 261 0.12 21.07 -10.03
CA VAL A 261 -0.45 20.23 -8.96
C VAL A 261 -0.16 20.79 -7.57
N THR A 262 0.86 21.63 -7.43
CA THR A 262 1.25 22.29 -6.17
C THR A 262 0.36 23.48 -5.84
N ASN A 263 0.30 23.86 -4.54
CA ASN A 263 -0.27 25.13 -4.08
C ASN A 263 -1.70 25.40 -4.62
N GLY A 264 -2.58 24.40 -4.54
CA GLY A 264 -3.97 24.49 -5.04
C GLY A 264 -4.11 24.75 -6.55
N GLY A 265 -3.06 24.49 -7.35
CA GLY A 265 -3.01 24.80 -8.78
C GLY A 265 -2.44 26.19 -9.11
N ALA A 266 -2.06 27.00 -8.11
CA ALA A 266 -1.37 28.26 -8.34
C ALA A 266 0.12 28.08 -8.71
N GLY A 267 0.70 26.92 -8.39
CA GLY A 267 2.12 26.63 -8.59
C GLY A 267 3.03 27.18 -7.48
N VAL A 268 4.32 26.86 -7.60
CA VAL A 268 5.37 27.30 -6.69
C VAL A 268 5.79 28.76 -6.92
N ASP A 269 6.06 29.48 -5.83
CA ASP A 269 6.69 30.81 -5.83
C ASP A 269 8.24 30.72 -5.72
N PHE A 270 8.77 29.56 -5.35
CA PHE A 270 10.20 29.23 -5.31
C PHE A 270 10.66 28.36 -6.49
N VAL A 271 11.98 28.34 -6.73
CA VAL A 271 12.59 27.52 -7.78
C VAL A 271 12.69 26.05 -7.32
N ILE A 272 11.94 25.16 -7.97
CA ILE A 272 12.21 23.71 -7.95
C ILE A 272 13.58 23.50 -8.60
N GLN A 273 14.57 23.12 -7.82
CA GLN A 273 15.92 22.84 -8.34
C GLN A 273 15.88 21.50 -9.09
N GLN A 274 16.43 21.48 -10.30
CA GLN A 274 16.66 20.24 -11.07
C GLN A 274 18.14 19.92 -11.07
N VAL A 275 18.50 18.69 -10.71
CA VAL A 275 19.89 18.29 -10.47
C VAL A 275 20.54 17.71 -11.72
N THR A 276 21.73 18.19 -12.06
CA THR A 276 22.62 17.50 -13.00
C THR A 276 23.55 16.56 -12.23
N THR A 277 23.89 15.40 -12.81
CA THR A 277 24.66 14.34 -12.14
C THR A 277 26.04 14.76 -11.64
N GLU A 278 26.61 15.87 -12.11
CA GLU A 278 27.86 16.43 -11.60
C GLU A 278 27.75 16.93 -10.15
N LEU A 279 26.57 17.39 -9.70
CA LEU A 279 26.36 17.90 -8.34
C LEU A 279 26.32 16.80 -7.26
N LEU A 280 25.88 15.60 -7.61
CA LEU A 280 25.56 14.52 -6.66
C LEU A 280 26.79 13.85 -6.04
N SER A 281 27.95 13.92 -6.72
CA SER A 281 29.17 13.19 -6.36
C SER A 281 29.82 13.55 -5.00
N LEU A 282 29.26 14.52 -4.28
CA LEU A 282 29.74 14.97 -2.97
C LEU A 282 28.83 14.58 -1.79
N VAL A 283 27.61 14.09 -2.05
CA VAL A 283 26.56 13.89 -1.03
C VAL A 283 26.53 12.46 -0.49
N ALA A 284 26.68 11.46 -1.37
CA ALA A 284 26.23 10.09 -1.10
C ALA A 284 27.22 9.22 -0.30
N THR A 285 27.20 9.34 1.03
CA THR A 285 27.91 8.39 1.92
C THR A 285 27.06 7.13 2.21
N ASN A 286 26.49 6.53 1.16
CA ASN A 286 25.98 5.14 1.15
C ASN A 286 25.02 4.74 2.30
N LEU A 287 23.97 5.54 2.56
CA LEU A 287 22.96 5.25 3.59
C LEU A 287 22.39 3.82 3.50
N PHE A 288 22.10 3.35 2.28
CA PHE A 288 21.46 2.06 2.00
C PHE A 288 22.36 0.82 2.19
N LYS A 289 23.59 0.95 2.72
CA LYS A 289 24.50 -0.18 2.95
C LYS A 289 24.41 -0.83 4.32
N LEU A 290 23.67 -0.25 5.27
CA LEU A 290 23.60 -0.74 6.64
C LEU A 290 22.47 -1.74 6.90
N VAL A 291 21.44 -1.76 6.04
CA VAL A 291 20.33 -2.72 6.12
C VAL A 291 20.38 -3.62 4.88
N THR A 292 20.87 -4.84 5.09
CA THR A 292 20.80 -5.94 4.10
C THR A 292 20.14 -7.13 4.76
N VAL A 293 18.85 -7.26 4.49
CA VAL A 293 17.96 -8.31 4.99
C VAL A 293 17.66 -9.22 3.81
N ASP A 294 18.06 -10.50 3.92
CA ASP A 294 17.77 -11.51 2.90
C ASP A 294 16.36 -12.06 3.11
N ALA A 295 15.56 -12.08 2.04
CA ALA A 295 14.19 -12.59 2.09
C ALA A 295 14.17 -14.08 2.47
N LYS A 296 13.45 -14.46 3.53
CA LYS A 296 13.13 -15.88 3.76
C LYS A 296 12.13 -16.34 2.71
N ASP A 297 12.57 -17.23 1.83
CA ASP A 297 11.73 -17.84 0.80
C ASP A 297 10.71 -18.85 1.37
N GLU A 298 11.02 -19.41 2.55
CA GLU A 298 10.17 -20.32 3.29
C GLU A 298 9.51 -19.61 4.47
N LEU A 299 8.29 -20.05 4.81
CA LEU A 299 7.45 -19.50 5.87
C LEU A 299 7.67 -20.30 7.16
N PRO A 300 8.11 -19.70 8.28
CA PRO A 300 8.16 -20.40 9.56
C PRO A 300 6.84 -21.11 9.93
N ASP A 301 6.96 -22.34 10.43
CA ASP A 301 5.87 -23.34 10.51
C ASP A 301 4.59 -22.85 11.19
N GLN A 302 4.68 -21.89 12.11
CA GLN A 302 3.55 -21.35 12.86
C GLN A 302 2.41 -20.78 11.99
N TYR A 303 2.67 -20.48 10.72
CA TYR A 303 1.72 -19.87 9.79
C TYR A 303 1.30 -20.71 8.58
N SER A 304 1.88 -21.89 8.34
CA SER A 304 1.47 -22.77 7.23
C SER A 304 -0.02 -23.12 7.32
N GLN A 305 -0.45 -23.59 8.50
CA GLN A 305 -1.83 -23.96 8.84
C GLN A 305 -2.90 -22.96 8.37
N TYR A 306 -2.72 -21.65 8.61
CA TYR A 306 -3.71 -20.63 8.24
C TYR A 306 -3.77 -20.39 6.73
N SER A 307 -2.69 -20.68 6.00
CA SER A 307 -2.67 -20.57 4.54
C SER A 307 -3.24 -21.81 3.84
N GLU A 308 -3.09 -23.00 4.42
CA GLU A 308 -3.65 -24.24 3.84
C GLU A 308 -5.18 -24.28 3.99
N VAL A 309 -5.71 -23.89 5.15
CA VAL A 309 -7.16 -23.80 5.44
C VAL A 309 -7.92 -22.90 4.44
N VAL A 310 -7.26 -21.93 3.80
CA VAL A 310 -7.90 -21.04 2.80
C VAL A 310 -7.60 -21.47 1.35
N VAL A 311 -6.62 -22.35 1.11
CA VAL A 311 -6.30 -22.87 -0.22
C VAL A 311 -7.27 -23.98 -0.65
N ASP A 312 -7.80 -24.79 0.27
CA ASP A 312 -8.67 -25.94 -0.09
C ASP A 312 -10.13 -25.57 -0.45
N GLY A 313 -10.46 -24.28 -0.45
CA GLY A 313 -11.45 -23.69 -1.38
C GLY A 313 -12.92 -24.15 -1.28
N ARG A 314 -13.33 -24.94 -0.29
CA ARG A 314 -14.74 -25.30 -0.08
C ARG A 314 -15.51 -24.13 0.51
N PHE A 315 -16.49 -23.65 -0.25
CA PHE A 315 -17.39 -22.54 0.14
C PHE A 315 -18.81 -23.02 0.52
N ASP A 316 -19.01 -24.34 0.54
CA ASP A 316 -20.19 -25.00 1.07
C ASP A 316 -19.90 -25.56 2.47
N GLU A 317 -20.94 -25.64 3.31
CA GLU A 317 -20.91 -26.23 4.67
C GLU A 317 -20.06 -25.46 5.70
N LEU A 318 -20.53 -24.26 6.07
CA LEU A 318 -20.26 -23.65 7.38
C LEU A 318 -21.16 -24.31 8.47
N GLU A 319 -21.07 -25.64 8.59
CA GLU A 319 -21.68 -26.43 9.66
C GLU A 319 -20.59 -27.18 10.43
N ASN A 320 -20.75 -27.29 11.76
CA ASN A 320 -19.86 -28.03 12.67
C ASN A 320 -18.44 -27.45 12.84
N VAL A 321 -18.37 -26.19 13.28
CA VAL A 321 -17.39 -25.82 14.32
C VAL A 321 -18.16 -25.77 15.63
N ASP A 322 -17.89 -26.71 16.54
CA ASP A 322 -18.53 -26.75 17.85
C ASP A 322 -18.16 -25.50 18.69
N ILE A 323 -19.16 -24.90 19.33
CA ILE A 323 -19.05 -23.58 19.97
C ILE A 323 -18.82 -23.65 21.49
N ASP A 324 -18.94 -24.85 22.08
CA ASP A 324 -19.08 -25.05 23.53
C ASP A 324 -17.80 -24.84 24.38
N ASP A 325 -16.66 -24.48 23.77
CA ASP A 325 -15.37 -24.31 24.45
C ASP A 325 -14.89 -22.82 24.53
N VAL A 326 -15.79 -21.85 24.32
CA VAL A 326 -15.47 -20.41 24.42
C VAL A 326 -16.46 -19.64 25.32
N ILE A 327 -16.04 -19.51 26.59
CA ILE A 327 -16.56 -18.61 27.64
C ILE A 327 -17.92 -19.00 28.25
N LEU A 328 -17.85 -19.52 29.49
CA LEU A 328 -18.88 -19.30 30.51
C LEU A 328 -18.30 -18.43 31.63
N VAL A 329 -18.89 -17.26 31.84
CA VAL A 329 -18.83 -16.49 33.09
C VAL A 329 -20.22 -15.90 33.33
N ASP A 330 -20.89 -16.40 34.35
CA ASP A 330 -22.08 -15.93 35.09
C ASP A 330 -23.07 -14.95 34.42
N ASP A 331 -24.34 -15.33 34.29
CA ASP A 331 -25.42 -14.90 35.23
C ASP A 331 -26.66 -15.84 35.15
N GLU A 332 -27.60 -15.73 36.11
CA GLU A 332 -28.66 -16.71 36.41
C GLU A 332 -30.00 -16.57 35.62
N SER A 333 -30.70 -17.70 35.42
CA SER A 333 -32.17 -17.79 35.42
C SER A 333 -32.70 -19.23 35.62
N ASP A 334 -33.71 -19.41 36.48
CA ASP A 334 -34.38 -20.70 36.76
C ASP A 334 -35.25 -21.24 35.60
N ASP A 335 -35.43 -22.58 35.51
CA ASP A 335 -36.75 -23.28 35.57
C ASP A 335 -36.63 -24.82 35.33
N ASP A 336 -36.85 -25.58 36.41
CA ASP A 336 -37.48 -26.93 36.61
C ASP A 336 -37.69 -28.01 35.50
N GLU A 337 -37.53 -29.29 35.94
CA GLU A 337 -38.24 -30.55 35.51
C GLU A 337 -38.00 -31.12 34.07
N ASP A 338 -37.91 -32.44 33.78
CA ASP A 338 -37.91 -33.67 34.61
C ASP A 338 -37.43 -34.95 33.84
N GLU A 339 -37.13 -36.02 34.60
CA GLU A 339 -37.17 -37.50 34.34
C GLU A 339 -36.64 -38.17 33.03
N ASP A 340 -35.70 -39.12 33.25
CA ASP A 340 -35.63 -40.54 32.80
C ASP A 340 -35.93 -41.01 31.34
N ASP A 341 -35.00 -41.82 30.76
CA ASP A 341 -35.20 -43.28 30.56
C ASP A 341 -33.84 -44.02 30.34
N GLU A 342 -33.81 -45.35 30.49
CA GLU A 342 -32.60 -46.20 30.40
C GLU A 342 -32.62 -47.20 29.20
N SER A 343 -31.61 -48.08 29.15
CA SER A 343 -31.65 -49.49 28.68
C SER A 343 -31.18 -49.88 27.25
N ASP A 344 -30.04 -50.59 27.25
CA ASP A 344 -29.87 -52.01 26.83
C ASP A 344 -29.66 -52.46 25.35
N ASP A 345 -28.97 -53.61 25.26
CA ASP A 345 -28.81 -54.62 24.18
C ASP A 345 -28.07 -54.21 22.85
N ASP A 346 -27.18 -55.02 22.24
CA ASP A 346 -26.51 -56.27 22.67
C ASP A 346 -25.31 -56.67 21.76
N GLU A 347 -24.54 -57.66 22.24
CA GLU A 347 -23.79 -58.80 21.62
C GLU A 347 -23.95 -59.05 20.07
N ASP A 348 -23.04 -59.68 19.30
CA ASP A 348 -21.73 -60.36 19.53
C ASP A 348 -20.99 -60.74 18.19
N GLU A 349 -19.80 -61.39 18.29
CA GLU A 349 -19.15 -62.31 17.29
C GLU A 349 -18.78 -61.78 15.87
N ASP A 350 -17.82 -62.29 15.07
CA ASP A 350 -16.56 -63.05 15.25
C ASP A 350 -15.87 -63.14 13.85
N ASP A 351 -14.52 -63.10 13.76
CA ASP A 351 -13.68 -64.05 12.96
C ASP A 351 -12.16 -63.81 13.21
N GLU A 352 -11.32 -64.82 12.98
CA GLU A 352 -9.88 -64.84 13.32
C GLU A 352 -8.95 -64.94 12.07
N SER A 353 -7.63 -64.66 12.23
CA SER A 353 -6.55 -65.68 12.03
C SER A 353 -5.13 -65.12 11.80
N ASP A 354 -4.17 -65.69 12.54
CA ASP A 354 -2.79 -66.09 12.17
C ASP A 354 -1.64 -65.08 11.92
N ASP A 355 -0.55 -65.32 12.69
CA ASP A 355 0.91 -65.28 12.41
C ASP A 355 1.59 -63.96 11.93
N ASP A 356 2.83 -63.61 12.32
CA ASP A 356 4.00 -64.42 12.75
C ASP A 356 4.72 -63.88 14.02
N GLU A 357 5.60 -64.72 14.61
CA GLU A 357 6.47 -64.43 15.76
C GLU A 357 7.84 -63.81 15.36
N ASP A 358 8.51 -63.07 16.25
CA ASP A 358 9.99 -63.09 16.35
C ASP A 358 10.52 -62.57 17.72
N GLU A 359 11.51 -63.28 18.26
CA GLU A 359 12.32 -63.09 19.49
C GLU A 359 13.26 -61.85 19.39
N ASP A 360 13.97 -61.29 20.38
CA ASP A 360 14.06 -61.32 21.88
C ASP A 360 15.08 -60.20 22.25
N ASP A 361 15.02 -59.58 23.45
CA ASP A 361 16.25 -59.30 24.26
C ASP A 361 15.98 -58.87 25.73
N GLU A 362 16.91 -59.22 26.63
CA GLU A 362 17.05 -58.72 28.02
C GLU A 362 18.07 -57.55 28.05
N SER A 363 18.38 -56.78 29.10
CA SER A 363 18.12 -56.70 30.55
C SER A 363 18.23 -55.19 30.97
N ASP A 364 18.20 -54.69 32.22
CA ASP A 364 18.29 -55.18 33.61
C ASP A 364 17.39 -54.30 34.54
N ASP A 365 17.33 -54.66 35.82
CA ASP A 365 16.73 -53.98 37.00
C ASP A 365 17.27 -52.55 37.32
N ASP A 366 16.49 -51.74 38.05
CA ASP A 366 16.71 -51.51 39.50
C ASP A 366 15.58 -50.64 40.14
N GLU A 367 15.06 -51.05 41.30
CA GLU A 367 14.14 -50.32 42.19
C GLU A 367 14.89 -49.85 43.46
N ASP A 368 14.49 -48.72 44.04
CA ASP A 368 14.67 -48.27 45.46
C ASP A 368 14.03 -46.84 45.52
N GLU A 369 13.07 -46.49 46.39
CA GLU A 369 13.08 -46.43 47.87
C GLU A 369 14.17 -45.47 48.42
N ASP A 370 13.92 -44.49 49.31
CA ASP A 370 12.68 -44.15 50.04
C ASP A 370 12.68 -42.74 50.69
N GLU A 371 11.51 -42.33 51.21
CA GLU A 371 11.20 -41.42 52.35
C GLU A 371 11.88 -40.03 52.60
N GLU A 372 11.06 -38.97 52.45
CA GLU A 372 10.59 -38.01 53.51
C GLU A 372 11.54 -37.12 54.38
N SER A 373 10.91 -36.12 55.04
CA SER A 373 11.37 -35.25 56.17
C SER A 373 12.38 -34.12 55.86
N ASP A 374 12.32 -32.93 56.48
CA ASP A 374 11.39 -32.36 57.49
C ASP A 374 11.32 -30.80 57.31
N ASP A 375 10.38 -30.15 58.00
CA ASP A 375 10.20 -28.68 58.05
C ASP A 375 11.36 -27.91 58.74
N ASP A 376 11.43 -26.60 58.53
CA ASP A 376 11.47 -25.59 59.62
C ASP A 376 11.20 -24.17 59.06
N GLU A 377 10.38 -23.39 59.76
CA GLU A 377 10.10 -21.95 59.51
C GLU A 377 11.04 -21.05 60.35
N ASP A 378 11.26 -19.78 59.96
CA ASP A 378 11.16 -18.57 60.82
C ASP A 378 11.95 -17.32 60.32
N GLU A 379 11.20 -16.22 60.19
CA GLU A 379 11.43 -14.82 60.62
C GLU A 379 12.78 -14.06 60.35
N ASP A 380 12.68 -13.06 59.45
CA ASP A 380 12.88 -11.60 59.68
C ASP A 380 14.26 -10.86 59.81
N ASP A 381 14.14 -9.54 59.65
CA ASP A 381 15.04 -8.39 59.98
C ASP A 381 16.25 -7.99 59.07
N GLU A 382 15.93 -7.22 58.02
CA GLU A 382 16.22 -5.76 57.89
C GLU A 382 17.63 -5.14 57.65
N SER A 383 17.60 -3.95 57.03
CA SER A 383 18.56 -2.82 57.02
C SER A 383 19.98 -2.96 56.40
N ASP A 384 20.20 -2.21 55.30
CA ASP A 384 21.19 -1.12 55.09
C ASP A 384 21.33 -0.91 53.55
N ASP A 385 20.77 0.14 52.95
CA ASP A 385 21.28 1.53 52.86
C ASP A 385 22.64 1.67 52.14
N ASP A 386 22.62 2.27 50.94
CA ASP A 386 23.68 3.10 50.37
C ASP A 386 23.03 4.04 49.31
N GLU A 387 23.16 5.35 49.51
CA GLU A 387 22.67 6.43 48.62
C GLU A 387 23.78 6.86 47.65
N ASP A 388 23.45 7.41 46.48
CA ASP A 388 24.40 8.16 45.63
C ASP A 388 23.68 9.40 45.05
N GLU A 389 24.35 10.56 45.10
CA GLU A 389 23.73 11.90 45.01
C GLU A 389 23.68 12.50 43.58
N ASP A 390 22.62 13.28 43.34
CA ASP A 390 22.52 14.57 42.63
C ASP A 390 23.27 14.85 41.29
N ASP A 391 22.53 15.38 40.30
CA ASP A 391 23.02 16.51 39.48
C ASP A 391 21.86 17.46 39.12
N GLU A 392 22.07 18.74 39.43
CA GLU A 392 21.13 19.86 39.62
C GLU A 392 20.13 20.16 38.47
N SER A 393 18.98 20.75 38.82
CA SER A 393 18.10 21.48 37.89
C SER A 393 17.94 22.94 38.33
N ASP A 394 18.56 23.88 37.62
CA ASP A 394 18.42 25.33 37.88
C ASP A 394 17.07 25.86 37.37
N ASP A 395 16.32 26.52 38.25
CA ASP A 395 15.20 27.42 37.91
C ASP A 395 15.71 28.78 37.41
N ASP A 396 14.92 29.47 36.58
CA ASP A 396 14.97 30.93 36.43
C ASP A 396 13.54 31.46 36.21
N GLU A 397 12.89 31.92 37.29
CA GLU A 397 11.68 32.74 37.23
C GLU A 397 12.06 34.22 37.13
N ASP A 398 11.58 34.93 36.10
CA ASP A 398 11.66 36.40 36.01
C ASP A 398 10.25 36.96 35.68
N GLU A 399 9.46 37.25 36.73
CA GLU A 399 8.36 38.22 36.65
C GLU A 399 8.92 39.63 36.94
N ASP A 400 8.68 40.60 36.06
CA ASP A 400 8.50 42.00 36.49
C ASP A 400 7.61 42.76 35.48
N ASP A 401 6.88 43.75 35.99
CA ASP A 401 5.69 44.39 35.38
C ASP A 401 6.05 45.72 34.63
N GLU A 402 5.02 46.57 34.41
CA GLU A 402 5.03 48.01 34.09
C GLU A 402 4.67 48.41 32.64
N SER A 403 3.37 48.73 32.45
CA SER A 403 2.84 49.89 31.66
C SER A 403 3.11 49.97 30.14
N ASP A 404 2.20 50.47 29.28
CA ASP A 404 1.22 51.56 29.47
C ASP A 404 -0.15 51.23 28.83
N ASP A 405 -1.20 51.92 29.32
CA ASP A 405 -2.46 52.10 28.59
C ASP A 405 -2.27 53.09 27.41
N ASP A 406 -3.07 52.96 26.35
CA ASP A 406 -3.77 54.12 25.78
C ASP A 406 -5.02 53.65 25.00
N GLU A 407 -6.10 54.42 25.11
CA GLU A 407 -7.39 54.19 24.46
C GLU A 407 -7.40 54.80 23.04
N ASP A 408 -8.23 54.26 22.12
CA ASP A 408 -8.94 55.06 21.09
C ASP A 408 -10.06 54.19 20.47
N GLU A 409 -11.32 54.60 20.68
CA GLU A 409 -12.48 54.19 19.85
C GLU A 409 -12.68 55.23 18.72
N ASP A 410 -13.89 55.34 18.16
CA ASP A 410 -14.29 56.15 16.98
C ASP A 410 -13.70 55.61 15.64
N ASP A 411 -14.43 54.87 14.80
CA ASP A 411 -15.76 55.10 14.20
C ASP A 411 -15.78 56.31 13.24
N GLU A 412 -16.03 56.03 11.96
CA GLU A 412 -16.84 56.81 11.01
C GLU A 412 -16.94 56.01 9.69
N SER A 413 -18.13 56.00 9.08
CA SER A 413 -18.39 55.29 7.82
C SER A 413 -18.82 56.28 6.72
N ASP A 414 -17.93 56.54 5.76
CA ASP A 414 -18.26 57.32 4.56
C ASP A 414 -18.88 56.40 3.48
N ASP A 415 -20.21 56.23 3.54
CA ASP A 415 -21.01 55.99 2.33
C ASP A 415 -21.15 57.33 1.58
N ASP A 416 -20.82 57.37 0.28
CA ASP A 416 -21.17 58.48 -0.61
C ASP A 416 -21.88 57.92 -1.84
N GLU A 417 -23.12 58.35 -2.06
CA GLU A 417 -23.99 57.99 -3.20
C GLU A 417 -23.67 58.88 -4.42
N ASP A 418 -23.73 58.32 -5.63
CA ASP A 418 -24.01 59.09 -6.86
C ASP A 418 -24.80 58.17 -7.83
N GLU A 419 -26.03 58.58 -8.18
CA GLU A 419 -26.90 57.94 -9.19
C GLU A 419 -26.77 58.66 -10.57
N ASP A 420 -27.79 58.53 -11.42
CA ASP A 420 -27.94 59.03 -12.81
C ASP A 420 -27.06 58.29 -13.86
N ASP A 421 -27.65 57.50 -14.77
CA ASP A 421 -28.21 57.89 -16.10
C ASP A 421 -27.14 58.44 -17.08
N GLU A 422 -27.17 58.17 -18.39
CA GLU A 422 -28.32 57.97 -19.29
C GLU A 422 -28.14 56.76 -20.26
N SER A 423 -29.22 56.41 -20.95
CA SER A 423 -29.22 55.55 -22.15
C SER A 423 -29.51 56.34 -23.42
N ASP A 424 -28.81 56.04 -24.52
CA ASP A 424 -29.25 56.09 -25.93
C ASP A 424 -28.12 55.39 -26.74
N ASP A 425 -28.35 54.39 -27.59
CA ASP A 425 -29.02 54.41 -28.92
C ASP A 425 -28.37 55.37 -29.92
N ASP A 426 -27.54 54.82 -30.81
CA ASP A 426 -27.18 55.40 -32.13
C ASP A 426 -26.95 54.25 -33.13
N GLU A 427 -27.53 54.37 -34.32
CA GLU A 427 -27.44 53.42 -35.44
C GLU A 427 -26.28 53.82 -36.39
N ASP A 428 -25.63 52.86 -37.06
CA ASP A 428 -25.10 53.06 -38.43
C ASP A 428 -24.76 51.70 -39.08
N GLU A 429 -24.95 51.60 -40.41
CA GLU A 429 -24.89 50.36 -41.20
C GLU A 429 -23.61 50.25 -42.07
N ASP A 430 -23.38 49.05 -42.62
CA ASP A 430 -22.62 48.70 -43.84
C ASP A 430 -21.12 49.11 -44.05
N ASP A 431 -20.28 48.11 -44.34
CA ASP A 431 -19.45 48.10 -45.57
C ASP A 431 -19.01 46.66 -45.97
N GLU A 432 -19.70 46.12 -46.98
CA GLU A 432 -19.25 45.21 -48.08
C GLU A 432 -18.11 44.16 -47.86
N SER A 433 -18.40 42.88 -48.17
CA SER A 433 -17.46 42.00 -48.88
C SER A 433 -18.10 40.77 -49.56
N ASP A 434 -17.70 40.54 -50.82
CA ASP A 434 -17.69 39.26 -51.57
C ASP A 434 -19.02 38.64 -52.04
N ASP A 435 -19.45 39.03 -53.24
CA ASP A 435 -20.05 38.13 -54.26
C ASP A 435 -19.74 38.70 -55.67
N ASP A 436 -19.17 37.90 -56.57
CA ASP A 436 -19.01 38.19 -58.01
C ASP A 436 -18.74 36.86 -58.75
N GLU A 437 -19.66 36.44 -59.63
CA GLU A 437 -19.55 35.24 -60.49
C GLU A 437 -18.84 35.57 -61.82
N ASP A 438 -18.34 34.57 -62.56
CA ASP A 438 -18.60 34.41 -64.02
C ASP A 438 -17.88 33.20 -64.69
N GLU A 439 -18.71 32.43 -65.42
CA GLU A 439 -18.50 31.71 -66.71
C GLU A 439 -17.29 30.75 -66.97
N ASP A 440 -17.63 29.45 -67.05
CA ASP A 440 -17.49 28.52 -68.20
C ASP A 440 -16.16 28.30 -68.98
N ASP A 441 -15.78 27.02 -69.15
CA ASP A 441 -15.43 26.44 -70.47
C ASP A 441 -15.68 24.90 -70.50
N GLU A 442 -15.87 24.34 -71.69
CA GLU A 442 -16.49 23.01 -71.93
C GLU A 442 -15.53 21.79 -71.99
N SER A 443 -16.05 20.55 -71.88
CA SER A 443 -15.96 19.49 -72.94
C SER A 443 -16.29 18.05 -72.48
N ASP A 444 -16.95 17.30 -73.40
CA ASP A 444 -16.93 15.83 -73.65
C ASP A 444 -17.41 14.88 -72.50
N ASP A 445 -18.52 14.12 -72.67
CA ASP A 445 -18.69 12.80 -73.36
C ASP A 445 -17.99 11.62 -72.59
N ASP A 446 -18.54 10.41 -72.40
CA ASP A 446 -19.63 9.65 -73.07
C ASP A 446 -20.62 8.95 -72.06
N GLU A 447 -21.66 8.26 -72.57
CA GLU A 447 -22.68 7.48 -71.84
C GLU A 447 -22.35 5.95 -71.70
N ASP A 448 -23.38 5.10 -71.60
CA ASP A 448 -23.42 3.61 -71.64
C ASP A 448 -22.86 2.81 -70.43
N GLU A 449 -23.30 1.57 -70.11
CA GLU A 449 -24.62 0.88 -70.07
C GLU A 449 -24.34 -0.56 -69.55
N ASP A 450 -25.09 -1.06 -68.56
CA ASP A 450 -25.27 -2.48 -68.16
C ASP A 450 -23.96 -3.32 -67.88
N ASP A 451 -23.92 -4.62 -67.52
CA ASP A 451 -24.89 -5.73 -67.50
C ASP A 451 -24.50 -6.81 -66.43
N GLU A 452 -25.32 -7.87 -66.29
CA GLU A 452 -25.13 -9.27 -65.77
C GLU A 452 -23.69 -9.79 -65.38
N SER A 453 -23.44 -10.86 -64.61
CA SER A 453 -24.15 -11.80 -63.70
C SER A 453 -23.10 -12.78 -63.09
N ASP A 454 -23.54 -13.98 -62.65
CA ASP A 454 -22.77 -15.19 -62.30
C ASP A 454 -21.95 -15.10 -60.98
N ASP A 455 -22.20 -15.91 -59.93
CA ASP A 455 -22.24 -17.38 -59.78
C ASP A 455 -20.85 -18.07 -59.93
N ASP A 456 -20.44 -18.78 -58.87
CA ASP A 456 -19.99 -20.18 -58.90
C ASP A 456 -19.71 -20.68 -57.47
N GLU A 457 -20.46 -21.70 -57.04
CA GLU A 457 -20.11 -22.62 -55.95
C GLU A 457 -19.44 -23.86 -56.59
N ASP A 458 -18.47 -24.48 -55.92
CA ASP A 458 -18.00 -25.83 -56.29
C ASP A 458 -17.58 -26.58 -55.00
N GLU A 459 -18.14 -27.78 -54.80
CA GLU A 459 -17.74 -28.76 -53.78
C GLU A 459 -16.84 -29.85 -54.41
N ASP A 460 -16.78 -31.05 -53.81
CA ASP A 460 -16.15 -32.29 -54.31
C ASP A 460 -14.59 -32.30 -54.40
N ASP A 461 -13.86 -33.39 -54.15
CA ASP A 461 -14.22 -34.76 -53.77
C ASP A 461 -13.14 -35.43 -52.88
N GLU A 462 -13.41 -36.66 -52.43
CA GLU A 462 -12.60 -37.56 -51.58
C GLU A 462 -11.29 -38.06 -52.29
N SER A 463 -10.42 -38.96 -51.77
CA SER A 463 -10.53 -40.09 -50.81
C SER A 463 -9.12 -40.61 -50.40
N ASP A 464 -9.09 -41.77 -49.71
CA ASP A 464 -7.95 -42.64 -49.39
C ASP A 464 -6.96 -42.14 -48.31
N ASP A 465 -6.37 -42.93 -47.42
CA ASP A 465 -6.61 -44.24 -46.74
C ASP A 465 -5.23 -44.66 -46.20
N ASP A 466 -5.14 -45.09 -44.94
CA ASP A 466 -4.30 -46.22 -44.49
C ASP A 466 -4.49 -46.43 -42.96
N GLU A 467 -4.50 -47.69 -42.52
CA GLU A 467 -4.85 -48.15 -41.16
C GLU A 467 -3.60 -48.51 -40.30
N ASP A 468 -3.86 -49.09 -39.11
CA ASP A 468 -2.99 -49.65 -38.04
C ASP A 468 -3.20 -48.85 -36.72
N GLU A 469 -3.91 -49.34 -35.68
CA GLU A 469 -3.70 -50.56 -34.86
C GLU A 469 -2.30 -50.57 -34.18
N ASP A 470 -2.12 -50.86 -32.88
CA ASP A 470 -2.98 -51.57 -31.92
C ASP A 470 -2.58 -51.30 -30.43
N GLU A 471 -3.22 -52.02 -29.49
CA GLU A 471 -2.84 -52.35 -28.09
C GLU A 471 -3.07 -51.32 -26.94
N ASP A 472 -4.03 -51.65 -26.05
CA ASP A 472 -4.17 -51.18 -24.66
C ASP A 472 -3.26 -51.96 -23.68
N GLU A 473 -2.83 -51.34 -22.57
CA GLU A 473 -2.79 -51.95 -21.21
C GLU A 473 -2.74 -50.89 -20.08
#